data_AF-A0A5W3AYP4-F1
#
_entry.id   AF-A0A5W3AYP4-F1
#
_cell.length_a   1.000
_cell.length_b   1.000
_cell.length_c   1.000
_cell.angle_alpha   90.00
_cell.angle_beta   90.00
_cell.angle_gamma   90.00
#
_symmetry.space_group_name_H-M   'P 1'
#
loop_
_entity.id
_entity.type
_entity.pdbx_description
1 polymer ?
#
loop_
_entity_poly.entity_id
_entity_poly.type
_entity_poly.pdbx_seq_one_letter_code
_entity_poly.pdbx_strand_id
1 'polypeptide(L)' 'ADLMDAHRVPFQLMGGKPENIGSMGDVEKVAKVFVRNELSPLQDRFREVNDWLGMEVIRFKEYTLDNPE' A
#
# COMPACT_ATOMS: atom_id res chain seq x y z
N ALA A 1 -15.78 -9.37 2.17
CA ALA A 1 -15.76 -8.47 3.32
C ALA A 1 -14.72 -8.94 4.34
N ASP A 2 -14.97 -10.05 5.02
CA ASP A 2 -14.12 -10.55 6.14
C ASP A 2 -12.61 -10.69 5.81
N LEU A 3 -12.26 -11.34 4.70
CA LEU A 3 -10.85 -11.49 4.30
C LEU A 3 -10.16 -10.17 3.91
N MET A 4 -10.90 -9.21 3.38
CA MET A 4 -10.35 -7.92 2.97
C MET A 4 -10.10 -7.01 4.16
N ASP A 5 -11.02 -7.02 5.13
CA ASP A 5 -10.88 -6.29 6.38
C ASP A 5 -9.68 -6.80 7.18
N ALA A 6 -9.41 -8.11 7.12
CA ALA A 6 -8.23 -8.72 7.73
C ALA A 6 -6.91 -8.24 7.08
N HIS A 7 -6.87 -8.12 5.75
CA HIS A 7 -5.66 -7.71 5.03
C HIS A 7 -5.51 -6.19 4.91
N ARG A 8 -6.59 -5.42 5.17
CA ARG A 8 -6.68 -3.96 4.98
C ARG A 8 -6.26 -3.47 3.59
N VAL A 9 -6.33 -4.34 2.59
CA VAL A 9 -6.07 -3.99 1.18
C VAL A 9 -7.40 -3.71 0.48
N PRO A 10 -7.56 -2.56 -0.21
CA PRO A 10 -8.74 -2.29 -1.01
C PRO A 10 -8.94 -3.34 -2.12
N PHE A 11 -10.17 -3.81 -2.32
CA PHE A 11 -10.53 -4.81 -3.35
C PHE A 11 -9.99 -4.48 -4.74
N GLN A 12 -10.00 -3.20 -5.06
CA GLN A 12 -9.63 -2.66 -6.35
C GLN A 12 -8.13 -2.81 -6.64
N LEU A 13 -7.31 -2.72 -5.59
CA LEU A 13 -5.86 -2.95 -5.68
C LEU A 13 -5.51 -4.45 -5.70
N MET A 14 -6.47 -5.33 -5.36
CA MET A 14 -6.31 -6.79 -5.43
C MET A 14 -6.66 -7.37 -6.81
N GLY A 15 -6.90 -6.53 -7.82
CA GLY A 15 -7.30 -6.99 -9.16
C GLY A 15 -8.73 -7.54 -9.23
N GLY A 16 -9.55 -7.24 -8.22
CA GLY A 16 -10.94 -7.65 -8.17
C GLY A 16 -11.78 -6.99 -9.27
N LYS A 17 -12.56 -7.80 -10.00
CA LYS A 17 -13.51 -7.29 -11.01
C LYS A 17 -14.66 -6.55 -10.30
N PRO A 18 -14.95 -5.28 -10.64
CA PRO A 18 -16.05 -4.57 -10.01
C PRO A 18 -17.41 -5.19 -10.40
N GLU A 19 -18.32 -5.29 -9.42
CA GLU A 19 -19.71 -5.69 -9.67
C GLU A 19 -20.52 -4.56 -10.32
N ASN A 20 -20.14 -3.29 -10.10
CA ASN A 20 -20.78 -2.12 -10.69
C ASN A 20 -19.72 -1.08 -11.12
N ILE A 21 -19.75 -0.62 -12.38
CA ILE A 21 -18.74 0.29 -12.96
C ILE A 21 -18.70 1.65 -12.21
N GLY A 22 -19.81 2.10 -11.63
CA GLY A 22 -19.91 3.35 -10.88
C GLY A 22 -19.32 3.32 -9.45
N SER A 23 -19.07 2.14 -8.88
CA SER A 23 -18.50 2.00 -7.53
C SER A 23 -16.98 1.89 -7.51
N MET A 24 -16.32 1.97 -8.67
CA MET A 24 -14.86 1.87 -8.79
C MET A 24 -14.15 3.16 -8.32
N GLY A 25 -14.85 4.27 -8.07
CA GLY A 25 -14.21 5.52 -7.67
C GLY A 25 -12.99 5.88 -8.54
N ASP A 26 -12.06 6.63 -7.98
CA ASP A 26 -10.78 6.93 -8.61
C ASP A 26 -9.71 5.98 -8.03
N VAL A 27 -9.27 4.99 -8.82
CA VAL A 27 -8.28 3.97 -8.41
C VAL A 27 -6.96 4.62 -7.99
N GLU A 28 -6.59 5.73 -8.63
CA GLU A 28 -5.39 6.48 -8.28
C GLU A 28 -5.51 7.05 -6.87
N LYS A 29 -6.67 7.61 -6.53
CA LYS A 29 -6.97 8.11 -5.18
C LYS A 29 -6.94 6.98 -4.15
N VAL A 30 -7.49 5.81 -4.48
CA VAL A 30 -7.48 4.64 -3.59
C VAL A 30 -6.05 4.16 -3.33
N ALA A 31 -5.22 4.07 -4.37
CA ALA A 31 -3.80 3.73 -4.24
C ALA A 31 -3.06 4.74 -3.34
N LYS A 32 -3.26 6.05 -3.55
CA LYS A 32 -2.65 7.12 -2.72
C LYS A 32 -3.02 6.96 -1.24
N VAL A 33 -4.29 6.74 -0.94
CA VAL A 33 -4.77 6.59 0.45
C VAL A 33 -4.22 5.31 1.08
N PHE A 34 -4.23 4.19 0.34
CA PHE A 34 -3.68 2.93 0.83
C PHE A 34 -2.18 3.03 1.14
N VAL A 35 -1.40 3.62 0.24
CA VAL A 35 0.03 3.79 0.46
C VAL A 35 0.30 4.66 1.69
N ARG A 36 -0.40 5.79 1.81
CA ARG A 36 -0.23 6.70 2.94
C ARG A 36 -0.60 6.05 4.29
N ASN A 37 -1.71 5.31 4.35
CA ASN A 37 -2.30 4.89 5.62
C ASN A 37 -1.89 3.48 6.05
N GLU A 38 -1.53 2.61 5.10
CA GLU A 38 -1.21 1.21 5.40
C GLU A 38 0.25 0.88 5.04
N LEU A 39 0.69 1.24 3.82
CA LEU A 39 2.03 0.84 3.36
C LEU A 39 3.16 1.62 4.02
N SER A 40 3.09 2.96 4.05
CA SER A 40 4.15 3.80 4.63
C SER A 40 4.36 3.51 6.12
N PRO A 41 3.32 3.44 6.97
CA PRO A 41 3.52 3.05 8.38
C PRO A 41 4.14 1.67 8.54
N LEU A 42 3.76 0.70 7.70
CA LEU A 42 4.36 -0.63 7.72
C LEU A 42 5.85 -0.58 7.34
N GLN A 43 6.22 0.19 6.31
CA GLN A 43 7.61 0.44 5.94
C GLN A 43 8.40 1.07 7.10
N ASP A 44 7.80 2.00 7.84
CA ASP A 44 8.42 2.65 9.00
C ASP A 44 8.71 1.62 10.11
N ARG A 45 7.75 0.73 10.39
CA ARG A 45 7.95 -0.39 11.34
C ARG A 45 9.10 -1.31 10.92
N PHE A 46 9.27 -1.56 9.63
CA PHE A 46 10.42 -2.34 9.15
C PHE A 46 11.74 -1.56 9.28
N ARG A 47 11.73 -0.23 9.12
CA ARG A 47 12.93 0.61 9.27
C ARG A 47 13.46 0.65 10.70
N GLU A 48 12.63 0.42 11.71
CA GLU A 48 13.07 0.30 13.12
C GLU A 48 14.16 -0.79 13.32
N VAL A 49 14.21 -1.80 12.44
CA VAL A 49 15.27 -2.82 12.45
C VAL A 49 16.66 -2.21 12.23
N ASN A 50 16.76 -1.17 11.40
CA ASN A 50 18.03 -0.46 11.19
C ASN A 50 18.51 0.20 12.48
N ASP A 51 17.57 0.80 13.24
CA ASP A 51 17.88 1.44 14.51
C ASP A 51 18.36 0.42 15.55
N TRP A 52 17.74 -0.77 15.57
CA TRP A 52 18.16 -1.86 16.46
C TRP A 52 19.56 -2.38 16.14
N LEU A 53 19.93 -2.44 14.85
CA LEU A 53 21.22 -2.92 14.40
C LEU A 53 22.30 -1.83 14.37
N GLY A 54 21.92 -0.56 14.49
CA GLY A 54 22.82 0.59 14.37
C GLY A 54 23.39 0.78 12.95
N MET A 55 22.78 0.17 11.93
CA MET A 55 23.22 0.29 10.54
C MET A 55 22.04 0.13 9.57
N GLU A 56 22.12 0.77 8.41
CA GLU A 56 21.07 0.72 7.38
C GLU A 56 21.12 -0.61 6.61
N VAL A 57 20.15 -1.50 6.89
CA VAL A 57 19.98 -2.79 6.20
C VAL A 57 18.69 -2.87 5.39
N ILE A 58 17.66 -2.11 5.78
CA ILE A 58 16.37 -2.03 5.10
C ILE A 58 16.19 -0.61 4.55
N ARG A 59 15.97 -0.50 3.23
CA ARG A 59 15.61 0.75 2.56
C ARG A 59 14.51 0.50 1.53
N PHE A 60 13.59 1.44 1.41
CA PHE A 60 12.51 1.39 0.43
C PHE A 60 12.78 2.39 -0.69
N LYS A 61 12.32 2.07 -1.91
CA LYS A 61 12.28 3.04 -3.00
C LYS A 61 11.17 4.05 -2.74
N GLU A 62 11.35 5.26 -3.23
CA GLU A 62 10.28 6.25 -3.25
C GLU A 62 9.09 5.70 -4.03
N TYR A 63 7.89 5.84 -3.48
CA TYR A 63 6.67 5.40 -4.13
C TYR A 63 6.24 6.43 -5.18
N THR A 64 6.10 5.98 -6.42
CA THR A 64 5.52 6.75 -7.53
C THR A 64 4.35 5.99 -8.12
N LEU A 65 3.33 6.72 -8.59
CA LEU A 65 2.24 6.14 -9.39
C LEU A 65 2.61 6.01 -10.87
N ASP A 66 3.69 6.65 -11.28
CA ASP A 66 4.19 6.61 -12.64
C ASP A 66 4.72 5.21 -12.96
N ASN A 67 4.52 4.78 -14.20
CA ASN A 67 4.99 3.49 -14.67
C ASN A 67 6.53 3.45 -14.56
N PRO A 68 7.12 2.47 -13.86
CA PRO A 68 8.56 2.31 -13.90
C PRO A 68 8.92 1.82 -15.32
N GLU A 69 9.58 2.67 -16.11
CA GLU A 69 10.30 2.19 -17.30
C GLU A 69 11.39 1.19 -16.91
#